data_AF-A0A0U3A9C7-F1
#
_entry.id   AF-A0A0U3A9C7-F1
#
_cell.length_a   1.000
_cell.length_b   1.000
_cell.length_c   1.000
_cell.angle_alpha   90.00
_cell.angle_beta   90.00
_cell.angle_gamma   90.00
#
_symmetry.space_group_name_H-M   'P 1'
#
loop_
_entity.id
_entity.type
_entity.pdbx_description
1 polymer ?
#
loop_
_entity_poly.entity_id
_entity_poly.type
_entity_poly.pdbx_seq_one_letter_code
_entity_poly.pdbx_strand_id
1 'polypeptide(L)'
;ATGWLPGPGGIPLVLAGLGLLSINNKWAQDLRDYLLQNGGKVVQVLFPANRFVQIMYDLIVVLLLVLVGVFAWRHAALWQISLAAALFFVALLIAGLNRDRATSLKRALKKS
;
A
#
# COMPACT_ATOMS: atom_id res chain seq x y z
N ALA A 1 -19.24 1.01 -17.82
CA ALA A 1 -19.04 0.95 -16.35
C ALA A 1 -17.75 0.20 -16.06
N THR A 2 -16.63 0.91 -15.89
CA THR A 2 -15.33 0.43 -15.34
C THR A 2 -14.36 1.61 -15.27
N GLY A 3 -14.76 2.68 -14.58
CA GLY A 3 -13.96 3.91 -14.45
C GLY A 3 -13.02 3.93 -13.23
N TRP A 4 -12.98 2.85 -12.44
CA TRP A 4 -12.28 2.79 -11.16
C TRP A 4 -11.10 1.81 -11.12
N LEU A 5 -10.66 1.34 -12.29
CA LEU A 5 -9.46 0.50 -12.40
C LEU A 5 -8.33 1.21 -13.16
N PRO A 6 -7.79 2.35 -12.68
CA PRO A 6 -6.38 2.60 -12.89
C PRO A 6 -5.61 1.72 -11.88
N GLY A 7 -5.16 0.54 -12.32
CA GLY A 7 -4.26 -0.30 -11.52
C GLY A 7 -2.80 0.22 -11.53
N PRO A 8 -1.87 -0.39 -10.73
CA PRO A 8 -2.01 -1.73 -10.12
C PRO A 8 -1.49 -1.89 -8.66
N GLY A 9 -2.33 -2.44 -7.77
CA GLY A 9 -1.88 -3.25 -6.62
C GLY A 9 -2.32 -2.77 -5.23
N GLY A 10 -2.07 -1.51 -4.88
CA GLY A 10 -2.22 -1.03 -3.49
C GLY A 10 -3.67 -0.96 -3.00
N ILE A 11 -4.56 -0.32 -3.75
CA ILE A 11 -5.98 -0.18 -3.36
C ILE A 11 -6.70 -1.54 -3.33
N PRO A 12 -6.54 -2.44 -4.33
CA PRO A 12 -7.10 -3.79 -4.24
C PRO A 12 -6.62 -4.57 -3.01
N LEU A 13 -5.35 -4.43 -2.61
CA LEU A 13 -4.81 -5.08 -1.42
C LEU A 13 -5.43 -4.53 -0.13
N VAL A 14 -5.58 -3.20 -0.03
CA VAL A 14 -6.31 -2.54 1.08
C VAL A 14 -7.75 -3.04 1.15
N LEU A 15 -8.45 -3.05 0.02
CA LEU A 15 -9.85 -3.46 -0.04
C LEU A 15 -10.03 -4.95 0.26
N ALA A 16 -9.09 -5.81 -0.15
CA ALA A 16 -9.09 -7.22 0.20
C ALA A 16 -8.88 -7.44 1.70
N GLY A 17 -7.92 -6.72 2.31
CA GLY A 17 -7.68 -6.76 3.75
C GLY A 17 -8.86 -6.25 4.57
N LEU A 18 -9.44 -5.11 4.18
CA LEU A 18 -10.66 -4.58 4.79
C LEU A 18 -11.85 -5.49 4.56
N GLY A 19 -11.94 -6.15 3.40
CA GLY A 19 -12.96 -7.14 3.11
C GLY A 19 -12.92 -8.31 4.10
N LEU A 20 -11.72 -8.86 4.34
CA LEU A 20 -11.53 -9.92 5.34
C LEU A 20 -11.88 -9.44 6.76
N LEU A 21 -11.44 -8.23 7.13
CA LEU A 21 -11.69 -7.65 8.46
C LEU A 21 -13.17 -7.31 8.68
N SER A 22 -13.89 -6.92 7.62
CA SER A 22 -15.29 -6.51 7.67
C SER A 22 -16.25 -7.64 8.00
N ILE A 23 -15.82 -8.90 7.86
CA ILE A 23 -16.64 -10.09 8.21
C ILE A 23 -17.09 -10.04 9.67
N ASN A 24 -16.20 -9.60 10.57
CA ASN A 24 -16.45 -9.57 12.00
C ASN A 24 -16.39 -8.17 12.61
N ASN A 25 -16.14 -7.12 11.81
CA ASN A 25 -15.92 -5.77 12.32
C ASN A 25 -16.65 -4.71 11.50
N LYS A 26 -17.67 -4.09 12.11
CA LYS A 26 -18.45 -3.02 11.49
C LYS A 26 -17.59 -1.80 11.10
N TRP A 27 -16.60 -1.44 11.92
CA TRP A 27 -15.69 -0.34 11.61
C TRP A 27 -14.91 -0.55 10.31
N ALA A 28 -14.55 -1.80 9.98
CA ALA A 28 -13.81 -2.13 8.78
C ALA A 28 -14.71 -2.05 7.53
N GLN A 29 -16.01 -2.35 7.70
CA GLN A 29 -17.02 -2.15 6.67
C GLN A 29 -17.23 -0.66 6.38
N ASP A 30 -17.41 0.15 7.43
CA ASP A 30 -17.57 1.61 7.30
C ASP A 30 -16.34 2.26 6.65
N LEU A 31 -15.14 1.81 7.02
CA LEU A 31 -13.89 2.30 6.43
C LEU A 31 -13.73 1.88 4.96
N ARG A 32 -14.13 0.65 4.60
CA ARG A 32 -14.14 0.18 3.21
C ARG A 32 -15.09 1.04 2.36
N ASP A 33 -16.31 1.28 2.84
CA ASP A 33 -17.30 2.06 2.11
C ASP A 33 -16.86 3.52 1.97
N TYR A 34 -16.23 4.08 3.01
CA TYR A 34 -15.62 5.41 2.93
C TYR A 34 -14.51 5.48 1.88
N LEU A 35 -13.62 4.47 1.81
CA LEU A 35 -12.56 4.40 0.80
C LEU A 35 -13.10 4.18 -0.61
N LEU A 36 -14.19 3.44 -0.77
CA LEU A 36 -14.85 3.28 -2.08
C LEU A 36 -15.52 4.57 -2.54
N GLN A 37 -15.97 5.43 -1.63
CA GLN A 37 -16.61 6.70 -1.99
C GLN A 37 -15.59 7.84 -2.15
N ASN A 38 -14.53 7.85 -1.34
CA ASN A 38 -13.57 8.96 -1.23
C ASN A 38 -12.14 8.61 -1.63
N GLY A 39 -11.88 7.38 -2.10
CA GLY A 39 -10.54 6.84 -2.32
C GLY A 39 -9.63 7.73 -3.14
N GLY A 40 -10.15 8.38 -4.18
CA GLY A 40 -9.38 9.32 -4.99
C GLY A 40 -8.83 10.51 -4.19
N LYS A 41 -9.62 11.08 -3.27
CA LYS A 41 -9.20 12.19 -2.41
C LYS A 41 -8.28 11.70 -1.28
N VAL A 42 -8.61 10.57 -0.67
CA VAL A 42 -7.82 9.98 0.43
C VAL A 42 -6.40 9.65 -0.01
N VAL A 43 -6.25 9.08 -1.21
CA VAL A 43 -4.92 8.78 -1.77
C VAL A 43 -4.12 10.05 -2.04
N GLN A 44 -4.75 11.12 -2.54
CA GLN A 44 -4.06 12.39 -2.79
C GLN A 44 -3.60 13.10 -1.50
N VAL A 45 -4.36 12.95 -0.41
CA VAL A 45 -4.00 13.52 0.90
C VAL A 45 -2.89 12.70 1.56
N LEU A 46 -2.96 11.37 1.50
CA LEU A 46 -1.95 10.48 2.09
C LEU A 46 -0.66 10.45 1.27
N PHE A 47 -0.73 10.58 -0.05
CA PHE A 47 0.41 10.50 -0.96
C PHE A 47 0.46 11.75 -1.86
N PRO A 48 0.84 12.91 -1.30
CA PRO A 48 0.96 14.13 -2.08
C PRO A 48 2.06 13.97 -3.15
N ALA A 49 1.86 14.63 -4.30
CA ALA A 49 2.77 14.58 -5.46
C ALA A 49 4.10 15.36 -5.25
N ASN A 50 4.62 15.38 -4.03
CA ASN A 50 5.89 16.02 -3.70
C ASN A 50 7.02 14.99 -3.81
N ARG A 51 8.05 15.32 -4.61
CA ARG A 51 9.21 14.46 -4.87
C ARG A 51 9.95 14.05 -3.59
N PHE A 52 10.04 14.93 -2.59
CA PHE A 52 10.68 14.62 -1.31
C PHE A 52 9.89 13.56 -0.53
N VAL A 53 8.57 13.75 -0.43
CA VAL A 53 7.66 12.83 0.27
C VAL A 53 7.67 11.44 -0.39
N GLN A 54 7.72 11.38 -1.71
CA GLN A 54 7.82 10.12 -2.44
C GLN A 54 9.13 9.35 -2.16
N ILE A 55 10.26 10.06 -2.02
CA ILE A 55 11.54 9.44 -1.65
C ILE A 55 11.49 8.93 -0.21
N MET A 56 10.87 9.67 0.71
CA MET A 56 10.66 9.22 2.09
C MET A 56 9.84 7.92 2.12
N TYR A 57 8.78 7.81 1.31
CA TYR A 57 8.02 6.56 1.20
C TYR A 57 8.87 5.41 0.64
N ASP A 58 9.71 5.65 -0.37
CA ASP A 58 10.63 4.62 -0.87
C ASP A 58 11.60 4.14 0.22
N LEU A 59 12.15 5.04 1.03
CA LEU A 59 13.03 4.67 2.16
C LEU A 59 12.27 3.88 3.23
N ILE A 60 11.03 4.26 3.53
CA ILE A 60 10.18 3.53 4.48
C ILE A 60 9.90 2.11 3.96
N VAL A 61 9.61 1.94 2.67
CA VAL A 61 9.41 0.62 2.07
C VAL A 61 10.66 -0.25 2.22
N VAL A 62 11.83 0.29 1.89
CA VAL A 62 13.10 -0.43 2.03
C VAL A 62 13.33 -0.83 3.49
N LEU A 63 13.12 0.10 4.42
CA LEU A 63 13.25 -0.16 5.86
C LEU A 63 12.29 -1.27 6.32
N LEU A 64 11.02 -1.23 5.90
CA LEU A 64 10.03 -2.25 6.24
C LEU A 64 10.44 -3.62 5.70
N LEU A 65 10.92 -3.70 4.45
CA LEU A 65 11.38 -4.97 3.87
C LEU A 65 12.62 -5.52 4.58
N VAL A 66 13.54 -4.65 5.02
CA VAL A 66 14.68 -5.07 5.85
C VAL A 66 14.19 -5.63 7.18
N LEU A 67 13.24 -4.99 7.85
CA LEU A 67 12.66 -5.48 9.11
C LEU A 67 11.96 -6.84 8.92
N VAL A 68 11.24 -7.02 7.81
CA VAL A 68 10.67 -8.33 7.45
C VAL A 68 11.76 -9.38 7.32
N GLY A 69 12.85 -9.08 6.62
CA GLY A 69 14.00 -9.99 6.49
C GLY A 69 14.65 -10.33 7.83
N VAL A 70 14.80 -9.35 8.72
CA VAL A 70 15.35 -9.56 10.07
C VAL A 70 14.43 -10.46 10.91
N PHE A 71 13.13 -10.21 10.91
CA PHE A 71 12.17 -11.04 11.63
C PHE A 71 12.07 -12.46 11.05
N ALA A 72 12.09 -12.58 9.72
CA ALA A 72 12.13 -13.87 9.04
C ALA A 72 13.39 -14.65 9.40
N TRP A 73 14.56 -14.01 9.44
CA TRP A 73 15.82 -14.68 9.80
C TRP A 73 15.85 -15.14 11.26
N ARG A 74 15.35 -14.30 12.18
CA ARG A 74 15.43 -14.57 13.62
C ARG A 74 14.53 -15.72 14.11
N HIS A 75 13.57 -16.22 13.32
CA HIS A 75 12.71 -17.39 13.60
C HIS A 75 12.25 -17.55 15.08
N ALA A 76 12.05 -16.47 15.85
CA ALA A 76 12.03 -16.61 17.32
C ALA A 76 10.62 -16.80 17.92
N ALA A 77 9.53 -16.45 17.22
CA ALA A 77 8.17 -16.71 17.69
C ALA A 77 7.08 -16.55 16.61
N LEU A 78 5.94 -17.25 16.78
CA LEU A 78 4.77 -17.14 15.89
C LEU A 78 4.26 -15.69 15.72
N TRP A 79 4.29 -14.88 16.79
CA TRP A 79 3.87 -13.49 16.72
C TRP A 79 4.79 -12.64 15.83
N GLN A 80 6.08 -12.97 15.75
CA GLN A 80 7.03 -12.28 14.87
C GLN A 80 6.79 -12.60 13.40
N ILE A 81 6.37 -13.83 13.10
CA ILE A 81 5.99 -14.24 11.74
C ILE A 81 4.74 -13.48 11.31
N SER A 82 3.72 -13.38 12.17
CA SER A 82 2.52 -12.59 11.89
C SER A 82 2.83 -11.11 11.69
N LEU A 83 3.71 -10.55 12.53
CA LEU A 83 4.15 -9.17 12.41
C LEU A 83 4.95 -8.94 11.11
N ALA A 84 5.84 -9.86 10.75
CA ALA A 84 6.61 -9.80 9.50
C ALA A 84 5.68 -9.87 8.28
N ALA A 85 4.68 -10.75 8.29
CA ALA A 85 3.68 -10.81 7.23
C ALA A 85 2.90 -9.49 7.11
N ALA A 86 2.46 -8.92 8.23
CA ALA A 86 1.76 -7.63 8.22
C ALA A 86 2.64 -6.50 7.66
N LEU A 87 3.89 -6.39 8.14
CA LEU A 87 4.85 -5.39 7.65
C LEU A 87 5.16 -5.55 6.16
N PHE A 88 5.23 -6.80 5.68
CA PHE A 88 5.42 -7.10 4.27
C PHE A 88 4.25 -6.60 3.41
N PHE A 89 3.00 -6.88 3.81
CA PHE A 89 1.82 -6.37 3.09
C PHE A 89 1.73 -4.84 3.13
N VAL A 90 2.08 -4.21 4.25
CA VAL A 90 2.14 -2.74 4.35
C VAL A 90 3.22 -2.17 3.42
N ALA A 91 4.40 -2.78 3.38
CA ALA A 91 5.48 -2.37 2.47
C ALA A 91 5.05 -2.46 1.00
N LEU A 92 4.41 -3.56 0.61
CA LEU A 92 3.88 -3.74 -0.75
C LEU A 92 2.78 -2.75 -1.10
N LEU A 93 1.92 -2.42 -0.15
CA LEU A 93 0.85 -1.45 -0.32
C LEU A 93 1.43 -0.05 -0.59
N ILE A 94 2.37 0.40 0.23
CA ILE A 94 3.05 1.69 0.05
C ILE A 94 3.82 1.71 -1.28
N ALA A 95 4.56 0.64 -1.59
CA ALA A 95 5.28 0.52 -2.86
C ALA A 95 4.33 0.55 -4.07
N GLY A 96 3.18 -0.11 -3.97
CA GLY A 96 2.15 -0.15 -5.00
C GLY A 96 1.52 1.22 -5.24
N LEU A 97 1.26 2.00 -4.18
CA LEU A 97 0.75 3.36 -4.29
C LEU A 97 1.80 4.34 -4.84
N ASN A 98 3.08 4.14 -4.53
CA ASN A 98 4.16 4.98 -5.09
C ASN A 98 4.54 4.59 -6.54
N ARG A 99 4.11 3.43 -7.04
CA ARG A 99 4.39 2.92 -8.39
C ARG A 99 3.81 3.80 -9.51
N ASP A 100 2.80 4.62 -9.22
CA ASP A 100 2.28 5.62 -10.16
C ASP A 100 3.35 6.64 -10.60
N ARG A 101 4.42 6.83 -9.79
CA ARG A 101 5.62 7.56 -10.21
C ARG A 101 6.40 6.80 -11.29
N ALA A 102 6.60 5.49 -11.15
CA ALA A 102 7.39 4.70 -12.11
C ALA A 102 6.72 4.63 -13.49
N THR A 103 5.37 4.58 -13.53
CA THR A 103 4.59 4.60 -14.78
C THR A 103 4.56 6.00 -15.40
N SER A 104 4.45 7.07 -14.62
CA SER A 104 4.55 8.45 -15.14
C SER A 104 5.96 8.79 -15.64
N LEU A 105 7.03 8.35 -14.94
CA LEU A 105 8.41 8.52 -15.38
C LEU A 105 8.70 7.75 -16.68
N LYS A 106 8.21 6.50 -16.79
CA LYS A 106 8.32 5.72 -18.04
C LYS A 106 7.57 6.38 -19.20
N ARG A 107 6.40 6.99 -18.95
CA ARG A 107 5.66 7.74 -19.97
C ARG A 107 6.40 9.01 -20.41
N ALA A 108 7.06 9.71 -19.49
CA ALA A 108 7.88 10.88 -19.80
C ALA A 108 9.13 10.49 -20.63
N LEU A 109 9.81 9.41 -20.25
CA LEU A 109 11.00 8.91 -20.96
C LEU A 109 10.70 8.33 -22.35
N LYS A 110 9.50 7.77 -22.59
CA LYS A 110 9.10 7.26 -23.91
C LYS A 110 8.67 8.37 -24.89
N LYS A 111 8.51 9.61 -24.39
CA LYS A 111 8.10 10.79 -25.18
C LYS A 111 9.30 11.68 -25.56
N SER A 112 10.46 11.45 -24.95
CA SER A 112 11.76 12.04 -25.32
C SER A 112 12.49 11.13 -26.29
#